data_AF-A0A1U9XFR0-F1
#
_entry.id   AF-A0A1U9XFR0-F1
#
_cell.length_a   1.000
_cell.length_b   1.000
_cell.length_c   1.000
_cell.angle_alpha   90.00
_cell.angle_beta   90.00
_cell.angle_gamma   90.00
#
_symmetry.space_group_name_H-M   'P 1'
#
loop_
_entity.id
_entity.type
_entity.pdbx_description
1 polymer ?
#
loop_
_entity_poly.entity_id
_entity_poly.type
_entity_poly.pdbx_seq_one_letter_code
_entity_poly.pdbx_strand_id
1 'polypeptide(L)'
;MSDSSWLRSVNNKGIYTGGQVKGGTVRADGRLYTGEYLQLEKTATAGASCSPNGLVGRDSTGAILSCQSGVWRALGGKLKVTQLSSTGYLGQFDFCAIARMGNAEDSHYCQVVESPSGSRKWYKYEHKTGCIASCVTLN
;
A
#
# COMPACT_ATOMS: atom_id res chain seq x y z
N MET A 1 -13.08 -22.70 40.60
CA MET A 1 -12.75 -22.40 39.19
C MET A 1 -12.38 -23.72 38.53
N SER A 2 -12.94 -24.01 37.35
CA SER A 2 -12.78 -25.29 36.65
C SER A 2 -11.68 -25.30 35.59
N ASP A 3 -11.08 -24.15 35.29
CA ASP A 3 -9.94 -24.01 34.40
C ASP A 3 -8.68 -23.59 35.16
N SER A 4 -7.61 -24.36 35.00
CA SER A 4 -6.31 -24.11 35.62
C SER A 4 -5.43 -23.14 34.82
N SER A 5 -5.84 -22.79 33.60
CA SER A 5 -5.03 -21.99 32.67
C SER A 5 -5.39 -20.50 32.64
N TRP A 6 -6.49 -20.07 33.26
CA TRP A 6 -6.97 -18.69 33.18
C TRP A 6 -7.35 -18.11 34.54
N LEU A 7 -7.07 -16.82 34.70
CA LEU A 7 -7.69 -16.01 35.74
C LEU A 7 -9.04 -15.51 35.22
N ARG A 8 -10.12 -15.75 35.99
CA ARG A 8 -11.47 -15.26 35.67
C ARG A 8 -11.90 -14.15 36.60
N SER A 9 -12.48 -13.10 36.04
CA SER A 9 -13.14 -12.08 36.85
C SER A 9 -14.43 -12.65 37.46
N VAL A 10 -14.73 -12.23 38.69
CA VAL A 10 -15.97 -12.63 39.35
C VAL A 10 -17.14 -11.98 38.62
N ASN A 11 -18.15 -12.80 38.27
CA ASN A 11 -19.36 -12.38 37.56
C ASN A 11 -19.09 -11.61 36.25
N ASN A 12 -18.03 -11.98 35.51
CA ASN A 12 -17.67 -11.37 34.23
C ASN A 12 -17.42 -9.85 34.29
N LYS A 13 -17.01 -9.33 35.44
CA LYS A 13 -16.68 -7.91 35.58
C LYS A 13 -15.39 -7.54 34.82
N GLY A 14 -15.27 -6.26 34.46
CA GLY A 14 -14.06 -5.71 33.84
C GLY A 14 -12.90 -5.54 34.83
N ILE A 15 -11.71 -5.30 34.28
CA ILE A 15 -10.49 -4.96 35.03
C ILE A 15 -10.23 -3.46 34.84
N TYR A 16 -10.11 -2.71 35.94
CA TYR A 16 -9.78 -1.29 35.92
C TYR A 16 -8.49 -1.06 36.71
N THR A 17 -7.52 -0.37 36.11
CA THR A 17 -6.23 -0.06 36.73
C THR A 17 -5.71 1.28 36.21
N GLY A 18 -4.99 2.02 37.06
CA GLY A 18 -4.28 3.24 36.64
C GLY A 18 -2.92 2.96 35.99
N GLY A 19 -2.45 1.71 36.01
CA GLY A 19 -1.15 1.29 35.49
C GLY A 19 -1.23 0.45 34.21
N GLN A 20 -0.10 -0.14 33.81
CA GLN A 20 -0.02 -1.02 32.64
C GLN A 20 -0.47 -2.44 32.94
N VAL A 21 -1.12 -3.09 31.97
CA VAL A 21 -1.35 -4.54 31.96
C VAL A 21 -0.31 -5.17 31.01
N LYS A 22 0.60 -5.99 31.55
CA LYS A 22 1.64 -6.68 30.77
C LYS A 22 1.37 -8.18 30.74
N GLY A 23 1.31 -8.75 29.55
CA GLY A 23 1.09 -10.18 29.31
C GLY A 23 1.65 -10.61 27.95
N GLY A 24 1.70 -11.92 27.70
CA GLY A 24 2.22 -12.44 26.42
C GLY A 24 1.38 -12.02 25.21
N THR A 25 0.06 -12.17 25.30
CA THR A 25 -0.90 -11.75 24.26
C THR A 25 -2.18 -11.22 24.88
N VAL A 26 -2.79 -10.23 24.25
CA VAL A 26 -4.16 -9.79 24.56
C VAL A 26 -5.06 -10.17 23.39
N ARG A 27 -6.05 -11.03 23.65
CA ARG A 27 -7.09 -11.39 22.67
C ARG A 27 -8.41 -10.78 23.12
N ALA A 28 -9.01 -9.98 22.25
CA ALA A 28 -10.38 -9.48 22.42
C ALA A 28 -11.33 -10.28 21.52
N ASP A 29 -12.44 -10.78 22.08
CA ASP A 29 -13.51 -11.39 21.27
C ASP A 29 -14.34 -10.35 20.52
N GLY A 30 -14.22 -9.07 20.89
CA GLY A 30 -14.82 -7.92 20.23
C GLY A 30 -13.79 -6.90 19.75
N ARG A 31 -14.07 -5.61 19.96
CA ARG A 31 -13.20 -4.50 19.56
C ARG A 31 -12.17 -4.17 20.64
N LEU A 32 -10.95 -3.81 20.23
CA LEU A 32 -9.96 -3.15 21.09
C LEU A 32 -10.14 -1.64 20.97
N TYR A 33 -10.26 -0.95 22.11
CA TYR A 33 -10.33 0.51 22.17
C TYR A 33 -9.18 1.06 23.00
N THR A 34 -8.60 2.15 22.53
CA THR A 34 -7.57 2.91 23.25
C THR A 34 -8.09 4.33 23.45
N GLY A 35 -7.81 4.94 24.60
CA GLY A 35 -8.16 6.35 24.86
C GLY A 35 -7.28 7.35 24.09
N GLU A 36 -6.19 6.87 23.49
CA GLU A 36 -5.21 7.70 22.78
C GLU A 36 -4.76 6.99 21.47
N TYR A 37 -3.63 6.29 21.47
CA TYR A 37 -3.06 5.63 20.29
C TYR A 37 -2.76 4.14 20.52
N LEU A 38 -2.75 3.36 19.44
CA LEU A 38 -2.21 2.00 19.44
C LEU A 38 -0.72 2.04 19.05
N GLN A 39 0.17 1.84 20.02
CA GLN A 39 1.61 1.78 19.78
C GLN A 39 2.09 0.35 19.58
N LEU A 40 2.73 0.09 18.44
CA LEU A 40 3.37 -1.19 18.13
C LEU A 40 4.87 -1.05 18.35
N GLU A 41 5.40 -1.70 19.38
CA GLU A 41 6.82 -1.54 19.74
C GLU A 41 7.74 -2.15 18.68
N LYS A 42 7.41 -3.34 18.20
CA LYS A 42 8.20 -4.04 17.19
C LYS A 42 8.02 -3.42 15.81
N THR A 43 9.13 -3.11 15.15
CA THR A 43 9.16 -2.67 13.76
C THR A 43 9.29 -3.85 12.81
N ALA A 44 8.81 -3.67 11.59
CA ALA A 44 8.96 -4.59 10.47
C ALA A 44 9.60 -3.88 9.27
N THR A 45 10.20 -4.65 8.37
CA THR A 45 10.85 -4.13 7.16
C THR A 45 9.97 -4.39 5.96
N ALA A 46 9.65 -3.35 5.19
CA ALA A 46 8.89 -3.51 3.95
C ALA A 46 9.60 -4.48 2.98
N GLY A 47 8.85 -5.39 2.38
CA GLY A 47 9.35 -6.47 1.52
C GLY A 47 9.86 -7.70 2.26
N ALA A 48 10.07 -7.64 3.59
CA ALA A 48 10.44 -8.83 4.37
C ALA A 48 9.26 -9.79 4.54
N SER A 49 9.57 -11.06 4.81
CA SER A 49 8.56 -12.09 5.04
C SER A 49 7.76 -11.82 6.33
N CYS A 50 6.50 -12.22 6.32
CA CYS A 50 5.59 -12.08 7.45
C CYS A 50 4.56 -13.21 7.45
N SER A 51 4.05 -13.53 8.64
CA SER A 51 2.97 -14.50 8.82
C SER A 51 2.29 -14.25 10.17
N PRO A 52 0.96 -14.46 10.28
CA PRO A 52 0.03 -14.75 9.19
C PRO A 52 -0.27 -13.51 8.34
N ASN A 53 -0.92 -13.72 7.19
CA ASN A 53 -1.52 -12.62 6.44
C ASN A 53 -2.53 -11.86 7.31
N GLY A 54 -2.59 -10.54 7.15
CA GLY A 54 -3.51 -9.66 7.87
C GLY A 54 -2.91 -8.99 9.13
N LEU A 55 -1.65 -9.27 9.49
CA LEU A 55 -0.98 -8.50 10.53
C LEU A 55 -0.85 -7.02 10.13
N VAL A 56 -0.98 -6.14 11.11
CA VAL A 56 -0.70 -4.70 10.98
C VAL A 56 0.51 -4.37 11.84
N GLY A 57 1.46 -3.64 11.26
CA GLY A 57 2.74 -3.29 11.87
C GLY A 57 3.18 -1.88 11.48
N ARG A 58 4.42 -1.53 11.81
CA ARG A 58 5.06 -0.30 11.32
C ARG A 58 6.53 -0.52 10.99
N ASP A 59 7.10 0.35 10.18
CA ASP A 59 8.55 0.40 9.99
C ASP A 59 9.25 1.31 11.03
N SER A 60 10.58 1.46 10.92
CA SER A 60 11.38 2.30 11.81
C SER A 60 11.07 3.80 11.72
N THR A 61 10.44 4.24 10.63
CA THR A 61 10.01 5.64 10.43
C THR A 61 8.59 5.89 10.94
N GLY A 62 7.87 4.82 11.32
CA GLY A 62 6.47 4.90 11.76
C GLY A 62 5.45 4.67 10.65
N ALA A 63 5.87 4.37 9.41
CA ALA A 63 4.94 4.07 8.34
C ALA A 63 4.21 2.75 8.61
N ILE A 64 2.90 2.73 8.42
CA ILE A 64 2.09 1.53 8.66
C ILE A 64 2.37 0.48 7.59
N LEU A 65 2.56 -0.76 8.05
CA LEU A 65 2.74 -1.94 7.21
C LEU A 65 1.57 -2.90 7.41
N SER A 66 1.21 -3.62 6.36
CA SER A 66 0.27 -4.74 6.38
C SER A 66 0.93 -6.00 5.82
N CYS A 67 0.77 -7.13 6.50
CA CYS A 67 1.24 -8.41 6.00
C CYS A 67 0.26 -8.93 4.93
N GLN A 68 0.70 -8.94 3.67
CA GLN A 68 -0.14 -9.33 2.53
C GLN A 68 0.62 -10.32 1.65
N SER A 69 0.03 -11.49 1.41
CA SER A 69 0.65 -12.58 0.63
C SER A 69 2.05 -12.97 1.14
N GLY A 70 2.21 -13.02 2.46
CA GLY A 70 3.44 -13.45 3.14
C GLY A 70 4.55 -12.40 3.20
N VAL A 71 4.28 -11.15 2.80
CA VAL A 71 5.26 -10.06 2.83
C VAL A 71 4.70 -8.78 3.45
N TRP A 72 5.53 -8.05 4.19
CA TRP A 72 5.20 -6.75 4.74
C TRP A 72 5.11 -5.70 3.62
N ARG A 73 3.93 -5.12 3.42
CA ARG A 73 3.70 -4.05 2.43
C ARG A 73 3.37 -2.74 3.13
N ALA A 74 3.94 -1.65 2.65
CA ALA A 74 3.59 -0.32 3.15
C ALA A 74 2.17 0.05 2.71
N LEU A 75 1.41 0.66 3.62
CA LEU A 75 0.16 1.32 3.25
C LEU A 75 0.50 2.62 2.53
N GLY A 76 0.15 2.70 1.24
CA GLY A 76 0.57 3.77 0.34
C GLY A 76 1.74 3.31 -0.53
N GLY A 77 1.42 2.91 -1.75
CA GLY A 77 2.40 2.49 -2.74
C GLY A 77 3.41 3.59 -3.04
N LYS A 78 4.67 3.21 -3.26
CA LYS A 78 5.61 4.12 -3.92
C LYS A 78 5.15 4.29 -5.36
N LEU A 79 4.86 5.54 -5.76
CA LEU A 79 4.58 5.87 -7.15
C LEU A 79 5.85 5.60 -7.98
N LYS A 80 5.84 4.51 -8.75
CA LYS A 80 6.94 4.23 -9.67
C LYS A 80 6.66 4.94 -10.99
N VAL A 81 7.37 6.04 -11.24
CA VAL A 81 7.30 6.78 -12.52
C VAL A 81 8.34 6.22 -13.49
N THR A 82 7.91 5.90 -14.70
CA THR A 82 8.76 5.45 -15.81
C THR A 82 8.59 6.43 -16.97
N GLN A 83 9.69 7.04 -17.43
CA GLN A 83 9.67 7.89 -18.63
C GLN A 83 9.94 7.03 -19.87
N LEU A 84 9.08 7.13 -20.87
CA LEU A 84 9.16 6.34 -22.10
C LEU A 84 9.12 7.25 -23.33
N SER A 85 10.11 7.11 -24.21
CA SER A 85 10.22 7.82 -25.49
C SER A 85 9.93 6.93 -26.70
N SER A 86 9.70 5.63 -26.52
CA SER A 86 9.36 4.70 -27.61
C SER A 86 7.92 4.86 -28.10
N THR A 87 7.70 4.70 -29.41
CA THR A 87 6.37 4.72 -30.05
C THR A 87 5.79 3.31 -30.16
N GLY A 88 4.47 3.17 -30.10
CA GLY A 88 3.78 1.87 -30.04
C GLY A 88 3.38 1.50 -28.61
N TYR A 89 3.40 0.21 -28.29
CA TYR A 89 3.01 -0.30 -26.97
C TYR A 89 4.04 0.08 -25.91
N LEU A 90 3.59 0.81 -24.89
CA LEU A 90 4.43 1.26 -23.78
C LEU A 90 4.55 0.22 -22.67
N GLY A 91 3.51 -0.59 -22.46
CA GLY A 91 3.44 -1.55 -21.35
C GLY A 91 2.12 -1.47 -20.59
N GLN A 92 2.05 -2.23 -19.48
CA GLN A 92 0.91 -2.25 -18.59
C GLN A 92 1.17 -1.34 -17.37
N PHE A 93 0.36 -0.29 -17.23
CA PHE A 93 0.52 0.74 -16.19
C PHE A 93 -0.84 1.16 -15.64
N ASP A 94 -0.87 1.64 -14.39
CA ASP A 94 -2.09 2.21 -13.81
C ASP A 94 -2.52 3.48 -14.51
N PHE A 95 -1.55 4.28 -14.96
CA PHE A 95 -1.81 5.50 -15.71
C PHE A 95 -0.60 5.91 -16.55
N CYS A 96 -0.81 6.53 -17.72
CA CYS A 96 0.23 7.25 -18.44
C CYS A 96 -0.28 8.62 -18.91
N ALA A 97 0.61 9.61 -18.94
CA ALA A 97 0.35 10.92 -19.50
C ALA A 97 1.55 11.45 -20.29
N ILE A 98 1.30 12.41 -21.17
CA ILE A 98 2.35 13.16 -21.86
C ILE A 98 3.06 14.03 -20.82
N ALA A 99 4.38 13.85 -20.68
CA ALA A 99 5.22 14.59 -19.74
C ALA A 99 6.04 15.68 -20.42
N ARG A 100 6.30 15.52 -21.72
CA ARG A 100 6.95 16.52 -22.56
C ARG A 100 6.49 16.32 -23.99
N MET A 101 6.09 17.39 -24.66
CA MET A 101 5.81 17.40 -26.09
C MET A 101 6.86 18.22 -26.82
N GLY A 102 7.27 17.76 -28.01
CA GLY A 102 8.05 18.58 -28.94
C GLY A 102 7.22 19.71 -29.55
N ASN A 103 7.82 20.47 -30.46
CA ASN A 103 7.09 21.49 -31.22
C ASN A 103 6.00 20.83 -32.05
N ALA A 104 4.77 21.32 -31.92
CA ALA A 104 3.63 20.88 -32.71
C ALA A 104 3.17 22.02 -33.61
N GLU A 105 3.09 21.74 -34.92
CA GLU A 105 2.55 22.62 -35.95
C GLU A 105 1.26 22.00 -36.51
N ASP A 106 0.68 22.59 -37.54
CA ASP A 106 -0.58 22.13 -38.14
C ASP A 106 -0.53 20.63 -38.47
N SER A 107 -1.41 19.87 -37.82
CA SER A 107 -1.55 18.40 -37.90
C SER A 107 -0.43 17.55 -37.27
N HIS A 108 0.53 18.15 -36.55
CA HIS A 108 1.48 17.38 -35.74
C HIS A 108 0.80 16.92 -34.44
N TYR A 109 0.96 15.66 -34.08
CA TYR A 109 0.41 15.15 -32.82
C TYR A 109 1.33 14.13 -32.16
N CYS A 110 1.24 14.10 -30.83
CA CYS A 110 1.64 12.96 -30.02
C CYS A 110 0.50 12.67 -29.06
N GLN A 111 0.12 11.41 -28.96
CA GLN A 111 -0.95 10.98 -28.06
C GLN A 111 -0.51 9.77 -27.26
N VAL A 112 -0.88 9.76 -25.99
CA VAL A 112 -0.71 8.63 -25.07
C VAL A 112 -2.11 8.20 -24.68
N VAL A 113 -2.49 6.98 -25.06
CA VAL A 113 -3.85 6.47 -24.88
C VAL A 113 -3.83 5.07 -24.30
N GLU A 114 -4.83 4.79 -23.47
CA GLU A 114 -5.14 3.45 -23.02
C GLU A 114 -6.02 2.77 -24.08
N SER A 115 -5.67 1.55 -24.51
CA SER A 115 -6.47 0.84 -25.50
C SER A 115 -6.46 -0.68 -25.29
N PRO A 116 -7.63 -1.33 -25.09
CA PRO A 116 -8.93 -0.71 -24.83
C PRO A 116 -8.97 -0.01 -23.47
N SER A 117 -9.93 0.89 -23.27
CA SER A 117 -10.14 1.58 -21.98
C SER A 117 -10.32 0.59 -20.82
N GLY A 118 -9.64 0.82 -19.70
CA GLY A 118 -9.64 -0.05 -18.53
C GLY A 118 -8.71 -1.28 -18.61
N SER A 119 -7.99 -1.48 -19.71
CA SER A 119 -7.07 -2.62 -19.86
C SER A 119 -5.72 -2.44 -19.17
N ARG A 120 -5.40 -1.22 -18.75
CA ARG A 120 -4.07 -0.76 -18.30
C ARG A 120 -3.00 -0.87 -19.38
N LYS A 121 -3.34 -1.15 -20.63
CA LYS A 121 -2.39 -1.24 -21.76
C LYS A 121 -2.27 0.11 -22.44
N TRP A 122 -1.07 0.69 -22.39
CA TRP A 122 -0.83 2.04 -22.87
C TRP A 122 -0.07 2.03 -24.19
N TYR A 123 -0.46 2.94 -25.07
CA TYR A 123 0.13 3.11 -26.39
C TYR A 123 0.49 4.58 -26.60
N LYS A 124 1.61 4.81 -27.29
CA LYS A 124 2.00 6.12 -27.78
C LYS A 124 1.98 6.15 -29.30
N TYR A 125 1.34 7.16 -29.86
CA TYR A 125 1.34 7.42 -31.29
C TYR A 125 1.87 8.82 -31.56
N GLU A 126 2.69 8.94 -32.61
CA GLU A 126 3.36 10.18 -32.98
C GLU A 126 3.25 10.41 -34.48
N HIS A 127 2.99 11.65 -34.86
CA HIS A 127 3.09 12.12 -36.24
C HIS A 127 3.86 13.43 -36.26
N LYS A 128 5.09 13.36 -36.76
CA LYS A 128 6.04 14.49 -36.94
C LYS A 128 6.46 15.25 -35.67
N THR A 129 5.71 15.17 -34.58
CA THR A 129 6.11 15.66 -33.25
C THR A 129 6.20 14.51 -32.25
N GLY A 130 7.35 14.41 -31.59
CA GLY A 130 7.60 13.39 -30.56
C GLY A 130 7.16 13.85 -29.18
N CYS A 131 6.82 12.92 -28.30
CA CYS A 131 6.60 13.18 -26.89
C CYS A 131 7.17 12.09 -25.98
N ILE A 132 7.40 12.45 -24.71
CA ILE A 132 7.77 11.53 -23.66
C ILE A 132 6.52 11.24 -22.84
N ALA A 133 6.24 9.95 -22.62
CA ALA A 133 5.18 9.51 -21.73
C ALA A 133 5.75 9.26 -20.32
N SER A 134 5.12 9.82 -19.30
CA SER A 134 5.28 9.38 -17.91
C SER A 134 4.23 8.34 -17.59
N CYS A 135 4.66 7.13 -17.31
CA CYS A 135 3.79 6.03 -16.93
C CYS A 135 4.01 5.66 -15.46
N VAL A 136 2.93 5.36 -14.74
CA VAL A 136 2.96 5.07 -13.31
C VAL A 136 2.36 3.72 -12.97
N THR A 137 2.97 3.05 -12.00
CA THR A 137 2.40 1.87 -11.34
C THR A 137 2.18 2.19 -9.86
N LEU A 138 0.98 1.88 -9.37
CA LEU A 138 0.63 1.89 -7.95
C LEU A 138 0.97 0.50 -7.40
N ASN A 139 1.98 0.45 -6.54
CA ASN A 139 2.44 -0.78 -5.89
C ASN A 139 1.76 -1.04 -4.54
#